data_AF-A0A3B8NVG3-F1
#
_entry.id   AF-A0A3B8NVG3-F1
#
_cell.length_a   1.000
_cell.length_b   1.000
_cell.length_c   1.000
_cell.angle_alpha   90.00
_cell.angle_beta   90.00
_cell.angle_gamma   90.00
#
_symmetry.space_group_name_H-M   'P 1'
#
loop_
_entity.id
_entity.type
_entity.pdbx_description
1 polymer ?
#
loop_
_entity_poly.entity_id
_entity_poly.type
_entity_poly.pdbx_seq_one_letter_code
_entity_poly.pdbx_strand_id
1 'polypeptide(L)' 'MAAIKVLISGAPGRMGVETVGAVTREDDLTLVGATCAQDRGSTLATAAGDVPLSTD' A
#
# COMPACT_ATOMS: atom_id res chain seq x y z
N MET A 1 12.31 -11.17 13.88
CA MET A 1 12.82 -10.46 12.69
C MET A 1 12.20 -9.08 12.67
N ALA A 2 12.90 -8.03 12.24
CA ALA A 2 12.28 -6.73 12.03
C ALA A 2 11.58 -6.73 10.66
N ALA A 3 10.29 -6.39 10.61
CA ALA A 3 9.54 -6.32 9.36
C ALA A 3 10.00 -5.14 8.50
N ILE A 4 10.19 -5.36 7.21
CA ILE A 4 10.51 -4.35 6.22
C ILE A 4 9.23 -3.53 5.97
N LYS A 5 9.33 -2.23 6.21
CA LYS A 5 8.22 -1.29 5.98
C LYS A 5 8.21 -0.85 4.52
N VAL A 6 7.08 -1.03 3.85
CA VAL A 6 6.90 -0.73 2.42
C VAL A 6 5.86 0.37 2.26
N LEU A 7 6.16 1.35 1.41
CA LEU A 7 5.22 2.37 0.94
C LEU A 7 5.12 2.28 -0.58
N ILE A 8 3.90 2.30 -1.12
CA ILE A 8 3.64 2.10 -2.55
C ILE A 8 3.09 3.37 -3.18
N SER A 9 3.83 3.92 -4.13
CA SER A 9 3.32 5.00 -4.99
C SER A 9 2.45 4.45 -6.10
N GLY A 10 1.30 5.08 -6.33
CA GLY A 10 0.32 4.62 -7.33
C GLY A 10 -0.36 3.32 -6.95
N ALA A 11 -0.51 3.03 -5.65
CA ALA A 11 -1.11 1.79 -5.16
C ALA A 11 -2.52 1.47 -5.74
N PRO A 12 -3.39 2.45 -6.04
CA PRO A 12 -4.67 2.18 -6.69
C PRO A 12 -4.56 1.81 -8.18
N GLY A 13 -3.39 1.99 -8.81
CA GLY A 13 -3.15 1.63 -10.21
C GLY A 13 -3.02 0.12 -10.40
N ARG A 14 -3.10 -0.36 -11.65
CA ARG A 14 -3.01 -1.79 -11.97
C ARG A 14 -1.77 -2.47 -11.36
N MET A 15 -0.59 -1.88 -11.56
CA MET A 15 0.63 -2.41 -10.95
C MET A 15 0.66 -2.24 -9.43
N GLY A 16 0.07 -1.16 -8.91
CA GLY A 16 -0.01 -0.88 -7.48
C GLY A 16 -0.80 -1.95 -6.73
N VAL A 17 -1.95 -2.36 -7.28
CA VAL A 17 -2.80 -3.41 -6.70
C VAL A 17 -2.07 -4.75 -6.64
N GLU A 18 -1.38 -5.14 -7.72
CA GLU A 18 -0.57 -6.36 -7.72
C GLU A 18 0.60 -6.27 -6.73
N THR A 19 1.22 -5.10 -6.60
CA THR A 19 2.32 -4.87 -5.64
C THR A 19 1.83 -4.99 -4.20
N VAL A 20 0.67 -4.40 -3.88
CA VAL A 20 0.01 -4.57 -2.57
C VAL A 20 -0.25 -6.05 -2.30
N GLY A 21 -0.75 -6.78 -3.29
CA GLY A 21 -1.00 -8.22 -3.19
C GLY A 21 0.28 -9.03 -2.92
N ALA A 22 1.38 -8.71 -3.58
CA ALA A 22 2.67 -9.35 -3.35
C ALA A 22 3.21 -9.06 -1.94
N VAL A 23 3.21 -7.78 -1.52
CA VAL A 23 3.66 -7.36 -0.19
C VAL A 23 2.85 -8.03 0.93
N THR A 24 1.54 -8.20 0.72
CA THR A 24 0.64 -8.82 1.71
C THR A 24 0.90 -10.32 1.91
N ARG A 25 1.54 -11.00 0.95
CA ARG A 25 1.82 -12.44 1.02
C ARG A 25 3.13 -12.79 1.70
N GLU A 26 4.01 -11.81 1.91
CA GLU A 26 5.32 -12.01 2.52
C GLU A 26 5.28 -11.63 4.01
N ASP A 27 5.68 -12.56 4.87
CA ASP A 27 5.62 -12.39 6.33
C ASP A 27 6.64 -11.38 6.88
N ASP A 28 7.70 -11.08 6.11
CA ASP A 28 8.74 -10.13 6.49
C ASP A 28 8.48 -8.72 5.95
N LEU A 29 7.39 -8.50 5.21
CA LEU A 29 7.01 -7.20 4.67
C LEU A 29 5.76 -6.65 5.39
N THR A 30 5.67 -5.33 5.48
CA THR A 30 4.49 -4.64 6.02
C THR A 30 4.20 -3.40 5.20
N LEU A 31 3.02 -3.34 4.59
CA LEU A 31 2.52 -2.15 3.91
C LEU A 31 2.15 -1.11 4.97
N VAL A 32 2.84 0.04 4.98
CA VAL A 32 2.63 1.11 5.97
C VAL A 32 1.90 2.33 5.40
N GLY A 33 1.73 2.40 4.08
CA GLY A 33 1.05 3.50 3.42
C GLY A 33 1.15 3.43 1.89
N ALA A 34 0.42 4.34 1.25
CA ALA A 34 0.40 4.47 -0.19
C ALA A 34 0.30 5.94 -0.62
N THR A 35 0.64 6.21 -1.88
CA THR A 35 0.32 7.49 -2.51
C THR A 35 -0.50 7.33 -3.78
N CYS A 36 -1.29 8.34 -4.12
CA CYS A 36 -2.03 8.43 -5.38
C CYS A 36 -1.95 9.85 -5.94
N ALA A 37 -1.72 9.96 -7.25
CA ALA A 37 -1.71 11.28 -7.92
C ALA A 37 -3.11 11.93 -8.00
N GLN A 38 -4.17 11.20 -7.67
CA GLN A 38 -5.56 11.65 -7.71
C GLN A 38 -6.14 11.58 -6.32
N ASP A 39 -6.92 12.59 -5.91
CA ASP A 39 -7.65 12.54 -4.64
C ASP A 39 -8.63 11.36 -4.64
N ARG A 40 -8.38 10.43 -3.71
CA ARG A 40 -9.18 9.23 -3.45
C ARG A 40 -9.48 9.06 -1.96
N GLY A 41 -9.33 10.13 -1.17
CA GLY A 41 -9.43 10.11 0.28
C GLY A 41 -8.12 9.77 0.98
N SER A 42 -8.19 9.71 2.32
CA SER A 42 -7.02 9.58 3.21
C SER A 42 -6.58 8.15 3.51
N THR A 43 -7.31 7.15 2.99
CA THR A 43 -7.13 5.74 3.36
C THR A 43 -7.33 4.85 2.14
N LEU A 44 -6.46 3.86 1.96
CA LEU A 44 -6.59 2.81 0.97
C LEU A 44 -6.96 1.49 1.65
N ALA A 45 -8.12 0.95 1.29
CA ALA A 45 -8.52 -0.39 1.71
C ALA A 45 -7.72 -1.45 0.94
N THR A 46 -7.08 -2.37 1.66
CA THR A 46 -6.33 -3.49 1.09
C THR A 46 -6.73 -4.82 1.73
N ALA A 47 -6.33 -5.93 1.12
CA ALA A 47 -6.54 -7.25 1.72
C ALA A 47 -5.79 -7.44 3.06
N ALA A 48 -4.74 -6.64 3.31
CA ALA A 48 -3.99 -6.63 4.57
C ALA A 48 -4.60 -5.70 5.64
N GLY A 49 -5.66 -4.97 5.30
CA GLY A 49 -6.22 -3.90 6.12
C GLY A 49 -6.06 -2.51 5.50
N ASP A 50 -6.57 -1.52 6.21
CA ASP A 50 -6.59 -0.13 5.76
C ASP A 50 -5.24 0.53 6.04
N VAL A 51 -4.68 1.21 5.02
CA VAL A 51 -3.42 1.95 5.15
C VAL A 51 -3.61 3.43 4.79
N PRO A 52 -2.83 4.36 5.39
CA PRO A 52 -2.88 5.77 5.00
C PRO A 52 -2.59 5.96 3.51
N LEU A 53 -3.40 6.78 2.86
CA LEU A 53 -3.22 7.20 1.48
C LEU A 53 -2.95 8.71 1.46
N SER A 54 -1.84 9.10 0.84
CA SER A 54 -1.50 10.50 0.61
C SER A 54 -1.59 10.84 -0.88
N THR A 55 -1.88 12.09 -1.17
CA THR A 55 -1.88 12.65 -2.52
C THR A 55 -0.87 13.77 -2.70
N ASP A 56 -0.02 13.99 -1.70
CA ASP A 56 1.05 14.99 -1.72
C ASP A 56 2.37 14.42 -2.27
#